data_AF-A0A523WGP4-F1
#
_entry.id   AF-A0A523WGP4-F1
#
_cell.length_a   1.000
_cell.length_b   1.000
_cell.length_c   1.000
_cell.angle_alpha   90.00
_cell.angle_beta   90.00
_cell.angle_gamma   90.00
#
_symmetry.space_group_name_H-M   'P 1'
#
loop_
_entity.id
_entity.type
_entity.pdbx_description
1 polymer ?
#
loop_
_entity_poly.entity_id
_entity_poly.type
_entity_poly.pdbx_seq_one_letter_code
_entity_poly.pdbx_strand_id
1 'polypeptide(L)'
;MKKLKLLLSLIILVLVIWLAATGYVLATPSEGFRETDGDLFDDWGICRTRASGEDGFYQISETGFRPVIAFESLGEEANLAYSLGEQFAQKYPDQRQRAEKIFYFVRDRVKYTSDKDQFKHDEFAQNADELATT
;
A
#
# COMPACT_ATOMS: atom_id res chain seq x y z
N MET A 1 -41.02 3.22 -27.88
CA MET A 1 -40.87 3.53 -26.43
C MET A 1 -40.43 2.32 -25.59
N LYS A 2 -41.13 1.16 -25.62
CA LYS A 2 -40.74 -0.03 -24.83
C LYS A 2 -39.31 -0.54 -25.13
N LYS A 3 -38.93 -0.65 -26.41
CA LYS A 3 -37.58 -1.08 -26.82
C LYS A 3 -36.47 -0.12 -26.36
N LEU A 4 -36.72 1.19 -26.39
CA LEU A 4 -35.77 2.21 -25.92
C LEU A 4 -35.57 2.14 -24.40
N LYS A 5 -36.65 1.95 -23.63
CA LYS A 5 -36.56 1.74 -22.17
C LYS A 5 -35.83 0.45 -21.81
N LEU A 6 -36.02 -0.62 -22.59
CA LEU A 6 -35.31 -1.89 -22.40
C LEU A 6 -33.80 -1.74 -22.67
N LEU A 7 -33.43 -1.01 -23.73
CA LEU A 7 -32.04 -0.74 -24.08
C LEU A 7 -31.34 0.12 -23.02
N LEU A 8 -32.03 1.14 -22.51
CA LEU A 8 -31.51 1.99 -21.43
C LEU A 8 -31.27 1.18 -20.14
N SER A 9 -32.22 0.31 -19.78
CA SER A 9 -32.10 -0.59 -18.63
C SER A 9 -30.90 -1.53 -18.75
N LEU A 10 -30.66 -2.09 -19.96
CA LEU A 10 -29.54 -2.99 -20.21
C LEU A 10 -28.19 -2.26 -20.09
N ILE A 11 -28.10 -1.03 -20.61
CA ILE A 11 -26.89 -0.20 -20.51
C ILE A 11 -26.58 0.13 -19.05
N ILE A 12 -27.60 0.51 -18.26
CA ILE A 12 -27.44 0.78 -16.83
C ILE A 12 -26.97 -0.48 -16.09
N LEU A 13 -27.54 -1.65 -16.39
CA LEU A 13 -27.12 -2.90 -15.78
C LEU A 13 -25.65 -3.23 -16.08
N VAL A 14 -25.21 -3.06 -17.33
CA VAL A 14 -23.82 -3.27 -17.73
C VAL A 14 -22.88 -2.29 -17.01
N LEU A 15 -23.26 -1.01 -16.89
CA LEU A 15 -22.51 -0.01 -16.15
C LEU A 15 -22.38 -0.37 -14.66
N VAL A 16 -23.46 -0.84 -14.02
CA VAL A 16 -23.43 -1.25 -12.60
C VAL A 16 -22.53 -2.47 -12.39
N ILE A 17 -22.58 -3.45 -13.30
CA ILE A 17 -21.70 -4.63 -13.25
C ILE A 17 -20.23 -4.20 -13.43
N TRP A 18 -19.97 -3.24 -14.31
CA TRP A 18 -18.62 -2.68 -14.52
C TRP A 18 -18.09 -1.95 -13.28
N LEU A 19 -18.88 -1.09 -12.65
CA LEU A 19 -18.51 -0.41 -11.40
C LEU A 19 -18.29 -1.38 -10.24
N ALA A 20 -19.03 -2.49 -10.19
CA ALA A 20 -18.84 -3.52 -9.16
C ALA A 20 -17.62 -4.42 -9.42
N ALA A 21 -17.18 -4.51 -10.69
CA ALA A 21 -16.02 -5.32 -11.08
C ALA A 21 -14.68 -4.56 -10.97
N THR A 22 -14.71 -3.24 -10.89
CA THR A 22 -13.53 -2.44 -10.54
C THR A 22 -13.26 -2.60 -9.05
N GLY A 23 -12.29 -3.43 -8.70
CA GLY A 23 -11.75 -3.50 -7.35
C GLY A 23 -11.07 -2.18 -7.02
N TYR A 24 -11.81 -1.26 -6.40
CA TYR A 24 -11.23 -0.05 -5.84
C TYR A 24 -10.39 -0.45 -4.63
N VAL A 25 -9.07 -0.38 -4.77
CA VAL A 25 -8.17 -0.37 -3.63
C VAL A 25 -8.07 1.08 -3.19
N LEU A 26 -8.91 1.46 -2.22
CA LEU A 26 -8.70 2.70 -1.49
C LEU A 26 -7.41 2.51 -0.69
N ALA A 27 -6.41 3.32 -1.00
CA ALA A 27 -5.27 3.45 -0.11
C ALA A 27 -5.26 4.82 0.53
N THR A 28 -5.57 4.84 1.82
CA THR A 28 -5.41 6.01 2.66
C THR A 28 -4.12 5.82 3.46
N PRO A 29 -3.21 6.80 3.51
CA PRO A 29 -2.10 6.75 4.46
C PRO A 29 -2.64 6.43 5.86
N SER A 30 -1.94 5.56 6.60
CA SER A 30 -2.30 5.38 8.00
C SER A 30 -1.79 6.58 8.79
N GLU A 31 -2.70 7.32 9.41
CA GLU A 31 -2.34 8.44 10.30
C GLU A 31 -2.51 8.04 11.78
N GLY A 32 -3.35 7.05 12.06
CA GLY A 32 -3.63 6.52 13.37
C GLY A 32 -2.87 5.22 13.67
N PHE A 33 -2.40 5.10 14.91
CA PHE A 33 -1.96 3.82 15.47
C PHE A 33 -2.76 3.50 16.72
N ARG A 34 -3.15 2.22 16.86
CA ARG A 34 -3.85 1.70 18.04
C ARG A 34 -3.10 0.49 18.60
N GLU A 35 -2.79 0.56 19.88
CA GLU A 35 -2.24 -0.58 20.62
C GLU A 35 -3.36 -1.54 21.05
N THR A 36 -3.21 -2.84 20.77
CA THR A 36 -4.12 -3.92 21.19
C THR A 36 -3.29 -5.14 21.56
N ASP A 37 -3.47 -5.66 22.78
CA ASP A 37 -2.74 -6.85 23.29
C ASP A 37 -1.21 -6.79 23.13
N GLY A 38 -0.62 -5.59 23.18
CA GLY A 38 0.82 -5.35 23.03
C GLY A 38 1.30 -5.21 21.58
N ASP A 39 0.40 -5.38 20.61
CA ASP A 39 0.65 -5.16 19.18
C ASP A 39 0.17 -3.77 18.75
N LEU A 40 0.87 -3.16 17.80
CA LEU A 40 0.47 -1.87 17.22
C LEU A 40 -0.21 -2.07 15.88
N PHE A 41 -1.44 -1.60 15.75
CA PHE A 41 -2.25 -1.68 14.54
C PHE A 41 -2.40 -0.31 13.89
N ASP A 42 -2.45 -0.31 12.57
CA ASP A 42 -2.70 0.88 11.75
C ASP A 42 -4.19 1.03 11.38
N ASP A 43 -4.54 2.08 10.63
CA ASP A 43 -5.93 2.36 10.25
C ASP A 43 -6.54 1.31 9.31
N TRP A 44 -5.71 0.44 8.73
CA TRP A 44 -6.14 -0.67 7.89
C TRP A 44 -6.35 -1.97 8.68
N GLY A 45 -6.11 -1.93 9.99
CA GLY A 45 -6.14 -3.10 10.85
C GLY A 45 -4.95 -4.02 10.63
N ILE A 46 -3.86 -3.52 10.05
CA ILE A 46 -2.61 -4.27 9.90
C ILE A 46 -1.76 -4.07 11.15
N CYS A 47 -1.31 -5.18 11.73
CA CYS A 47 -0.35 -5.18 12.81
C CYS A 47 1.03 -4.82 12.27
N ARG A 48 1.57 -3.69 12.73
CA ARG A 48 2.90 -3.15 12.38
C ARG A 48 4.03 -3.82 13.12
N THR A 49 3.72 -4.49 14.22
CA THR A 49 4.71 -5.12 15.12
C THR A 49 4.84 -6.62 14.94
N ARG A 50 4.21 -7.17 13.90
CA ARG A 50 4.19 -8.61 13.64
C ARG A 50 4.15 -8.92 12.15
N ALA A 51 5.17 -9.63 11.67
CA ALA A 51 5.28 -9.97 10.26
C ALA A 51 4.18 -10.92 9.76
N SER A 52 3.87 -11.96 10.54
CA SER A 52 3.01 -13.07 10.12
C SER A 52 1.62 -13.06 10.76
N GLY A 53 0.69 -13.84 10.21
CA GLY A 53 -0.69 -13.90 10.65
C GLY A 53 -1.65 -13.24 9.65
N GLU A 54 -2.94 -13.39 9.88
CA GLU A 54 -4.00 -12.86 9.00
C GLU A 54 -3.94 -11.33 8.89
N ASP A 55 -3.51 -10.67 9.95
CA ASP A 55 -3.39 -9.23 10.16
C ASP A 55 -1.92 -8.76 10.20
N GLY A 56 -0.93 -9.64 10.02
CA GLY A 56 0.48 -9.26 9.99
C GLY A 56 0.89 -8.57 8.69
N PHE A 57 1.92 -7.72 8.71
CA PHE A 57 2.29 -6.89 7.56
C PHE A 57 2.79 -7.65 6.30
N TYR A 58 3.11 -8.94 6.41
CA TYR A 58 3.49 -9.80 5.29
C TYR A 58 2.48 -10.88 4.91
N GLN A 59 1.39 -11.03 5.67
CA GLN A 59 0.29 -12.00 5.44
C GLN A 59 0.73 -13.26 4.68
N ILE A 60 1.61 -14.03 5.31
CA ILE A 60 2.18 -15.27 4.75
C ILE A 60 1.23 -16.43 5.06
N SER A 61 0.90 -17.23 4.05
CA SER A 61 0.15 -18.48 4.19
C SER A 61 0.85 -19.62 3.45
N GLU A 62 0.37 -20.86 3.62
CA GLU A 62 0.90 -22.01 2.89
C GLU A 62 0.80 -21.85 1.36
N THR A 63 -0.17 -21.08 0.89
CA THR A 63 -0.50 -20.96 -0.54
C THR A 63 -0.10 -19.61 -1.14
N GLY A 64 0.41 -18.67 -0.35
CA GLY A 64 0.74 -17.36 -0.87
C GLY A 64 1.45 -16.42 0.09
N PHE A 65 1.87 -15.29 -0.48
CA PHE A 65 2.51 -14.18 0.21
C PHE A 65 1.83 -12.90 -0.23
N ARG A 66 1.32 -12.12 0.73
CA ARG A 66 0.72 -10.81 0.46
C ARG A 66 1.39 -9.74 1.34
N PRO A 67 2.34 -8.97 0.80
CA PRO A 67 2.95 -7.86 1.55
C PRO A 67 1.97 -6.69 1.65
N VAL A 68 0.96 -6.79 2.52
CA VAL A 68 -0.12 -5.80 2.66
C VAL A 68 0.41 -4.38 2.86
N ILE A 69 1.51 -4.23 3.59
CA ILE A 69 2.21 -2.96 3.79
C ILE A 69 2.65 -2.27 2.50
N ALA A 70 2.93 -3.03 1.42
CA ALA A 70 3.26 -2.45 0.12
C ALA A 70 2.02 -1.95 -0.63
N PHE A 71 0.84 -2.52 -0.33
CA PHE A 71 -0.42 -2.13 -0.96
C PHE A 71 -1.05 -0.88 -0.33
N GLU A 72 -0.70 -0.57 0.92
CA GLU A 72 -1.06 0.71 1.57
C GLU A 72 -0.59 1.94 0.76
N SER A 73 0.41 1.77 -0.09
CA SER A 73 0.96 2.85 -0.91
C SER A 73 0.34 2.97 -2.32
N LEU A 74 -0.70 2.19 -2.68
CA LEU A 74 -1.17 2.03 -4.09
C LEU A 74 -2.57 2.60 -4.44
N GLY A 75 -3.13 3.52 -3.65
CA GLY A 75 -4.51 4.02 -3.79
C GLY A 75 -4.70 5.17 -4.78
N GLU A 76 -5.97 5.52 -5.04
CA GLU A 76 -6.37 6.59 -5.97
C GLU A 76 -5.92 8.00 -5.52
N GLU A 77 -5.77 8.23 -4.22
CA GLU A 77 -5.13 9.42 -3.67
C GLU A 77 -3.63 9.16 -3.67
N ALA A 78 -2.96 9.51 -4.78
CA ALA A 78 -1.58 9.12 -5.10
C ALA A 78 -0.62 9.30 -3.90
N ASN A 79 -0.37 8.19 -3.19
CA ASN A 79 0.49 8.20 -2.03
C ASN A 79 1.89 8.70 -2.45
N LEU A 80 2.55 9.49 -1.60
CA LEU A 80 3.81 10.19 -1.90
C LEU A 80 4.86 9.24 -2.49
N ALA A 81 4.97 8.02 -1.95
CA ALA A 81 5.88 7.00 -2.46
C ALA A 81 5.58 6.57 -3.91
N TYR A 82 4.30 6.40 -4.26
CA TYR A 82 3.88 6.07 -5.62
C TYR A 82 4.20 7.21 -6.59
N SER A 83 3.85 8.44 -6.21
CA SER A 83 4.15 9.65 -6.98
C SER A 83 5.66 9.82 -7.22
N LEU A 84 6.49 9.53 -6.21
CA LEU A 84 7.94 9.52 -6.36
C LEU A 84 8.39 8.39 -7.31
N GLY A 85 7.83 7.19 -7.18
CA GLY A 85 8.11 6.06 -8.07
C GLY A 85 7.88 6.41 -9.55
N GLU A 86 6.75 7.05 -9.86
CA GLU A 86 6.44 7.55 -11.20
C GLU A 86 7.47 8.59 -11.68
N GLN A 87 7.88 9.52 -10.81
CA GLN A 87 8.95 10.48 -11.14
C GLN A 87 10.30 9.81 -11.42
N PHE A 88 10.67 8.79 -10.64
CA PHE A 88 11.85 7.96 -10.90
C PHE A 88 11.73 7.20 -12.23
N ALA A 89 10.55 6.68 -12.55
CA ALA A 89 10.27 6.00 -13.82
C ALA A 89 10.45 6.92 -15.02
N GLN A 90 9.94 8.16 -14.94
CA GLN A 90 10.09 9.18 -15.97
C GLN A 90 11.54 9.65 -16.11
N LYS A 91 12.24 9.89 -14.99
CA LYS A 91 13.60 10.43 -14.98
C LYS A 91 14.66 9.39 -15.37
N TYR A 92 14.45 8.13 -15.05
CA TYR A 92 15.37 7.03 -15.33
C TYR A 92 14.63 5.91 -16.07
N PRO A 93 14.53 5.98 -17.42
CA PRO A 93 13.80 4.98 -18.20
C PRO A 93 14.44 3.58 -18.13
N ASP A 94 15.77 3.51 -18.04
CA ASP A 94 16.49 2.25 -17.84
C ASP A 94 16.18 1.65 -16.46
N GLN A 95 15.76 0.39 -16.45
CA GLN A 95 15.28 -0.27 -15.24
C GLN A 95 16.38 -0.47 -14.20
N ARG A 96 17.62 -0.78 -14.62
CA ARG A 96 18.73 -1.01 -13.68
C ARG A 96 19.17 0.28 -13.02
N GLN A 97 19.33 1.34 -13.83
CA GLN A 97 19.64 2.67 -13.33
C GLN A 97 18.53 3.18 -12.40
N ARG A 98 17.26 2.99 -12.76
CA ARG A 98 16.13 3.37 -11.90
C ARG A 98 16.18 2.66 -10.55
N ALA A 99 16.39 1.35 -10.55
CA ALA A 99 16.51 0.56 -9.32
C ALA A 99 17.69 1.05 -8.46
N GLU A 100 18.84 1.35 -9.06
CA GLU A 100 19.99 1.91 -8.36
C GLU A 100 19.67 3.29 -7.74
N LYS A 101 18.97 4.17 -8.45
CA LYS A 101 18.61 5.50 -7.94
C LYS A 101 17.57 5.43 -6.83
N ILE A 102 16.60 4.53 -6.92
CA ILE A 102 15.65 4.25 -5.84
C ILE A 102 16.38 3.69 -4.62
N PHE A 103 17.31 2.74 -4.82
CA PHE A 103 18.10 2.17 -3.74
C PHE A 103 18.88 3.25 -2.98
N TYR A 104 19.58 4.15 -3.66
CA TYR A 104 20.29 5.25 -2.99
C TYR A 104 19.34 6.22 -2.29
N PHE A 105 18.19 6.54 -2.91
CA PHE A 105 17.18 7.38 -2.28
C PHE A 105 16.70 6.83 -0.94
N VAL A 106 16.42 5.53 -0.89
CA VAL A 106 15.98 4.80 0.32
C VAL A 106 17.12 4.68 1.33
N ARG A 107 18.28 4.16 0.91
CA ARG A 107 19.45 3.95 1.75
C ARG A 107 19.83 5.21 2.52
N ASP A 108 19.77 6.36 1.87
CA ASP A 108 20.20 7.64 2.44
C ASP A 108 19.17 8.24 3.42
N ARG A 109 17.94 7.70 3.47
CA ARG A 109 16.84 8.13 4.35
C ARG A 109 16.52 7.16 5.47
N VAL A 110 16.94 5.90 5.34
CA VAL A 110 16.80 4.91 6.40
C VAL A 110 17.91 5.11 7.44
N LYS A 111 17.53 5.07 8.72
CA LYS A 111 18.50 4.96 9.82
C LYS A 111 18.79 3.49 10.04
N TYR A 112 20.05 3.08 9.83
CA TYR A 112 20.49 1.72 10.07
C TYR A 112 20.67 1.47 11.58
N THR A 113 19.57 1.23 12.27
CA THR A 113 19.48 0.89 13.70
C THR A 113 18.41 -0.18 13.91
N SER A 114 18.29 -0.73 15.12
CA SER A 114 17.23 -1.69 15.44
C SER A 114 15.84 -1.02 15.51
N ASP A 115 14.78 -1.78 15.21
CA ASP A 115 13.40 -1.32 15.38
C ASP A 115 13.11 -0.93 16.83
N LYS A 116 13.71 -1.65 17.78
CA LYS A 116 13.58 -1.34 19.21
C LYS A 116 14.14 0.04 19.56
N ASP A 117 15.26 0.42 18.96
CA ASP A 117 15.85 1.72 19.21
C ASP A 117 15.08 2.84 18.49
N GLN A 118 14.62 2.59 17.26
CA GLN A 118 13.95 3.58 16.43
C GLN A 118 12.46 3.76 16.75
N PHE A 119 11.73 2.65 16.84
CA PHE A 119 10.27 2.59 16.95
C PHE A 119 9.77 2.11 18.32
N LYS A 120 10.67 1.65 19.21
CA LYS A 120 10.34 1.14 20.56
C LYS A 120 9.58 -0.18 20.58
N HIS A 121 9.56 -0.88 19.45
CA HIS A 121 8.99 -2.21 19.30
C HIS A 121 10.08 -3.19 18.86
N ASP A 122 9.97 -4.46 19.27
CA ASP A 122 10.97 -5.48 18.90
C ASP A 122 10.95 -5.78 17.38
N GLU A 123 9.83 -5.52 16.73
CA GLU A 123 9.65 -5.53 15.28
C GLU A 123 8.75 -4.34 14.91
N PHE A 124 9.08 -3.62 13.83
CA PHE A 124 8.22 -2.57 13.31
C PHE A 124 8.34 -2.44 11.79
N ALA A 125 7.22 -2.52 11.09
CA ALA A 125 7.19 -2.31 9.66
C ALA A 125 6.85 -0.84 9.34
N GLN A 126 7.80 -0.12 8.75
CA GLN A 126 7.60 1.21 8.19
C GLN A 126 7.23 1.09 6.71
N ASN A 127 6.16 1.76 6.26
CA ASN A 127 5.73 1.74 4.87
C ASN A 127 6.55 2.74 4.01
N ALA A 128 6.40 2.64 2.69
CA ALA A 128 7.21 3.41 1.75
C ALA A 128 6.91 4.91 1.80
N ASP A 129 5.69 5.27 2.16
CA ASP A 129 5.21 6.64 2.26
C ASP A 129 5.66 7.36 3.51
N GLU A 130 5.67 6.68 4.66
CA GLU A 130 6.34 7.16 5.88
C GLU A 130 7.82 7.47 5.57
N LEU A 131 8.52 6.56 4.88
CA LEU A 131 9.91 6.77 4.48
C LEU A 131 10.07 7.95 3.50
N ALA A 132 9.12 8.13 2.58
CA ALA A 132 9.17 9.20 1.59
C ALA A 132 9.09 10.61 2.20
N THR A 133 8.57 10.73 3.43
CA THR A 133 8.49 12.01 4.16
C THR A 133 9.71 12.33 5.03
N THR A 134 10.68 11.40 5.14
CA THR A 134 11.90 11.55 5.97
C THR A 134 13.00 12.33 5.26
#